data_AF-A0A1S8MFP9-F1
#
_entry.id   AF-A0A1S8MFP9-F1
#
_cell.length_a   1.000
_cell.length_b   1.000
_cell.length_c   1.000
_cell.angle_alpha   90.00
_cell.angle_beta   90.00
_cell.angle_gamma   90.00
#
_symmetry.space_group_name_H-M   'P 1'
#
loop_
_entity.id
_entity.type
_entity.pdbx_description
1 polymer ?
#
loop_
_entity_poly.entity_id
_entity_poly.type
_entity_poly.pdbx_seq_one_letter_code
_entity_poly.pdbx_strand_id
1 'polypeptide(L)'
;MKKKNLAAICLTLVFMVFGAFFNNVANVSAKTVNSVRQATYQKTQYNYDEDVINDFQGVADYIHENGTLPDNYITKEEASDLGWRPGEDLWDYAPGKSIGGDIFTNSERVLPYKRGRVWHECDINYNGGHRGADRLLYSNDGLIYGTSDHYETFTRYY
;
A
#
# COMPACT_ATOMS: atom_id res chain seq x y z
N MET A 1 -62.69 60.58 -14.34
CA MET A 1 -61.28 60.67 -13.90
C MET A 1 -60.84 59.37 -13.25
N LYS A 2 -59.78 58.75 -13.82
CA LYS A 2 -58.78 57.83 -13.26
C LYS A 2 -59.21 56.74 -12.24
N LYS A 3 -59.43 55.51 -12.73
CA LYS A 3 -59.28 54.28 -11.92
C LYS A 3 -57.79 54.12 -11.59
N LYS A 4 -57.45 53.99 -10.30
CA LYS A 4 -56.06 53.84 -9.82
C LYS A 4 -55.62 52.38 -9.95
N ASN A 5 -54.44 52.18 -10.54
CA ASN A 5 -53.86 50.87 -10.87
C ASN A 5 -53.42 50.12 -9.61
N LEU A 6 -54.17 49.08 -9.24
CA LEU A 6 -53.86 48.17 -8.13
C LEU A 6 -52.90 47.01 -8.53
N ALA A 7 -52.62 46.87 -9.83
CA ALA A 7 -51.85 45.73 -10.36
C ALA A 7 -50.33 45.79 -10.13
N ALA A 8 -49.77 46.95 -9.76
CA ALA A 8 -48.32 47.12 -9.66
C ALA A 8 -47.71 46.68 -8.31
N ILE A 9 -48.53 46.49 -7.27
CA ILE A 9 -48.05 46.22 -5.90
C ILE A 9 -47.86 44.70 -5.65
N CYS A 10 -48.60 43.84 -6.37
CA CYS A 10 -48.46 42.38 -6.21
C CYS A 10 -47.24 41.78 -6.94
N LEU A 11 -46.67 42.45 -7.94
CA LEU A 11 -45.57 41.89 -8.74
C LEU A 11 -44.19 42.09 -8.10
N THR A 12 -44.02 43.10 -7.24
CA THR A 12 -42.73 43.40 -6.58
C THR A 12 -42.47 42.56 -5.33
N LEU A 13 -43.51 42.04 -4.67
CA LEU A 13 -43.37 41.19 -3.48
C LEU A 13 -42.96 39.74 -3.81
N VAL A 14 -43.28 39.23 -5.00
CA VAL A 14 -42.91 37.86 -5.42
C VAL A 14 -41.40 37.73 -5.66
N PHE A 15 -40.73 38.79 -6.11
CA PHE A 15 -39.27 38.79 -6.35
C PHE A 15 -38.42 38.84 -5.07
N MET A 16 -38.91 39.45 -3.98
CA MET A 16 -38.15 39.52 -2.71
C MET A 16 -38.09 38.17 -1.98
N VAL A 17 -39.14 37.35 -2.08
CA VAL A 17 -39.18 36.02 -1.43
C VAL A 17 -38.31 35.01 -2.20
N PHE A 18 -38.18 35.14 -3.52
CA PHE A 18 -37.33 34.27 -4.33
C PHE A 18 -35.83 34.51 -4.06
N GLY A 19 -35.39 35.77 -3.92
CA GLY A 19 -33.98 36.09 -3.66
C GLY A 19 -33.41 35.50 -2.36
N ALA A 20 -34.23 35.34 -1.32
CA ALA A 20 -33.79 34.76 -0.05
C ALA A 20 -33.60 33.23 -0.11
N PHE A 21 -34.31 32.53 -1.00
CA PHE A 21 -34.16 31.09 -1.21
C PHE A 21 -32.90 30.74 -2.00
N PHE A 22 -32.55 31.51 -3.05
CA PHE A 22 -31.35 31.24 -3.85
C PHE A 22 -30.05 31.48 -3.08
N ASN A 23 -30.01 32.51 -2.23
CA ASN A 23 -28.84 32.76 -1.38
C ASN A 23 -28.58 31.63 -0.39
N ASN A 24 -29.62 30.99 0.16
CA ASN A 24 -29.44 29.84 1.06
C ASN A 24 -28.95 28.59 0.32
N VAL A 25 -29.48 28.30 -0.88
CA VAL A 25 -29.07 27.13 -1.68
C VAL A 25 -27.60 27.20 -2.13
N ALA A 26 -27.12 28.38 -2.56
CA ALA A 26 -25.73 28.56 -2.97
C ALA A 26 -24.74 28.40 -1.79
N ASN A 27 -25.09 28.91 -0.60
CA ASN A 27 -24.27 28.77 0.60
C ASN A 27 -24.19 27.33 1.13
N VAL A 28 -25.28 26.55 1.00
CA VAL A 28 -25.28 25.11 1.33
C VAL A 28 -24.36 24.34 0.40
N SER A 29 -24.42 24.57 -0.92
CA SER A 29 -23.57 23.89 -1.89
C SER A 29 -22.08 24.16 -1.68
N ALA A 30 -21.69 25.42 -1.43
CA ALA A 30 -20.29 25.77 -1.18
C ALA A 30 -19.73 25.18 0.13
N LYS A 31 -20.53 25.15 1.20
CA LYS A 31 -20.14 24.48 2.46
C LYS A 31 -20.00 22.97 2.28
N THR A 32 -20.95 22.32 1.62
CA THR A 32 -20.89 20.87 1.39
C THR A 32 -19.73 20.48 0.48
N VAL A 33 -19.44 21.23 -0.59
CA VAL A 33 -18.30 20.94 -1.48
C VAL A 33 -16.96 21.19 -0.78
N ASN A 34 -16.85 22.19 0.09
CA ASN A 34 -15.62 22.41 0.88
C ASN A 34 -15.46 21.38 2.00
N SER A 35 -16.54 20.91 2.63
CA SER A 35 -16.50 19.80 3.59
C SER A 35 -16.20 18.46 2.91
N VAL A 36 -16.70 18.22 1.68
CA VAL A 36 -16.36 17.05 0.87
C VAL A 36 -14.93 17.15 0.35
N ARG A 37 -14.46 18.33 -0.11
CA ARG A 37 -13.06 18.55 -0.50
C ARG A 37 -12.13 18.41 0.70
N GLN A 38 -12.44 18.93 1.88
CA GLN A 38 -11.64 18.71 3.08
C GLN A 38 -11.68 17.24 3.53
N ALA A 39 -12.83 16.56 3.44
CA ALA A 39 -12.93 15.11 3.69
C ALA A 39 -12.23 14.25 2.63
N THR A 40 -12.04 14.77 1.40
CA THR A 40 -11.35 14.09 0.28
C THR A 40 -9.86 14.44 0.25
N TYR A 41 -9.46 15.62 0.74
CA TYR A 41 -8.06 16.03 0.95
C TYR A 41 -7.48 15.56 2.31
N GLN A 42 -8.32 15.06 3.21
CA GLN A 42 -7.92 14.36 4.44
C GLN A 42 -8.05 12.83 4.30
N LYS A 43 -8.32 12.31 3.09
CA LYS A 43 -8.33 10.86 2.80
C LYS A 43 -7.30 10.50 1.74
N THR A 44 -6.04 10.72 2.08
CA THR A 44 -4.93 9.86 1.63
C THR A 44 -3.92 9.73 2.77
N GLN A 45 -4.41 9.38 3.95
CA GLN A 45 -3.60 8.60 4.89
C GLN A 45 -3.96 7.15 4.57
N TYR A 46 -3.06 6.44 3.88
CA TYR A 46 -3.15 5.00 3.79
C TYR A 46 -2.99 4.48 5.23
N ASN A 47 -4.11 4.13 5.88
CA ASN A 47 -4.08 3.26 7.05
C ASN A 47 -3.77 1.86 6.50
N TYR A 48 -2.49 1.51 6.44
CA TYR A 48 -2.07 0.12 6.29
C TYR A 48 -2.26 -0.52 7.66
N ASP A 49 -3.50 -0.90 7.96
CA ASP A 49 -3.93 -1.49 9.23
C ASP A 49 -4.03 -3.03 9.10
N GLU A 50 -3.08 -3.60 8.34
CA GLU A 50 -2.56 -4.96 8.53
C GLU A 50 -1.08 -4.77 8.89
N ASP A 51 -0.64 -5.29 10.04
CA ASP A 51 0.77 -5.28 10.42
C ASP A 51 1.58 -5.88 9.26
N VAL A 52 2.41 -5.06 8.61
CA VAL A 52 3.31 -5.53 7.55
C VAL A 52 4.24 -6.57 8.17
N ILE A 53 4.06 -7.84 7.78
CA ILE A 53 4.91 -8.93 8.25
C ILE A 53 6.18 -8.91 7.41
N ASN A 54 7.25 -8.31 7.96
CA ASN A 54 8.55 -8.23 7.28
C ASN A 54 9.76 -8.51 8.19
N ASP A 55 9.55 -8.87 9.46
CA ASP A 55 10.63 -9.31 10.35
C ASP A 55 10.93 -10.81 10.20
N PHE A 56 12.08 -11.25 10.70
CA PHE A 56 12.54 -12.63 10.55
C PHE A 56 11.56 -13.68 11.10
N GLN A 57 11.06 -13.50 12.33
CA GLN A 57 10.24 -14.53 12.95
C GLN A 57 8.84 -14.51 12.34
N GLY A 58 8.24 -13.33 12.17
CA GLY A 58 6.91 -13.20 11.59
C GLY A 58 6.80 -13.77 10.18
N VAL A 59 7.79 -13.48 9.31
CA VAL A 59 7.79 -14.04 7.94
C VAL A 59 8.08 -15.54 7.97
N ALA A 60 8.98 -16.03 8.84
CA ALA A 60 9.24 -17.46 8.97
C ALA A 60 8.00 -18.23 9.45
N ASP A 61 7.29 -17.72 10.45
CA ASP A 61 6.04 -18.27 10.97
C ASP A 61 4.99 -18.33 9.86
N TYR A 62 4.81 -17.22 9.13
CA TYR A 62 3.85 -17.14 8.05
C TYR A 62 4.13 -18.16 6.93
N ILE A 63 5.39 -18.29 6.50
CA ILE A 63 5.78 -19.29 5.48
C ILE A 63 5.58 -20.71 6.03
N HIS A 64 5.92 -20.97 7.29
CA HIS A 64 5.75 -22.28 7.89
C HIS A 64 4.29 -22.71 7.94
N GLU A 65 3.39 -21.79 8.27
CA GLU A 65 1.95 -22.04 8.39
C GLU A 65 1.23 -22.11 7.05
N ASN A 66 1.57 -21.21 6.11
CA ASN A 66 0.81 -21.02 4.88
C ASN A 66 1.48 -21.60 3.63
N GLY A 67 2.79 -21.89 3.70
CA GLY A 67 3.59 -22.36 2.57
C GLY A 67 3.85 -21.29 1.49
N THR A 68 3.50 -20.03 1.76
CA THR A 68 3.66 -18.88 0.85
C THR A 68 4.20 -17.67 1.60
N LEU A 69 4.68 -16.66 0.87
CA LEU A 69 5.04 -15.37 1.45
C LEU A 69 3.78 -14.56 1.84
N PRO A 70 3.89 -13.63 2.80
CA PRO A 70 2.91 -12.58 3.01
C PRO A 70 2.66 -11.74 1.75
N ASP A 71 1.45 -11.18 1.62
CA ASP A 71 1.01 -10.42 0.43
C ASP A 71 1.79 -9.11 0.20
N ASN A 72 2.59 -8.65 1.17
CA ASN A 72 3.50 -7.52 1.03
C ASN A 72 4.79 -7.86 0.26
N TYR A 73 4.96 -9.08 -0.24
CA TYR A 73 6.09 -9.45 -1.10
C TYR A 73 5.73 -9.46 -2.58
N ILE A 74 6.68 -9.04 -3.41
CA ILE A 74 6.65 -9.18 -4.87
C ILE A 74 8.01 -9.67 -5.36
N THR A 75 8.03 -10.42 -6.45
CA THR A 75 9.25 -10.91 -7.09
C THR A 75 10.04 -9.77 -7.74
N LYS A 76 11.33 -10.00 -8.04
CA LYS A 76 12.14 -9.04 -8.82
C LYS A 76 11.53 -8.76 -10.20
N GLU A 77 10.87 -9.75 -10.81
CA GLU A 77 10.20 -9.60 -12.11
C GLU A 77 8.99 -8.67 -12.00
N GLU A 78 8.09 -8.92 -11.05
CA GLU A 78 6.92 -8.06 -10.80
C GLU A 78 7.33 -6.62 -10.46
N ALA A 79 8.39 -6.44 -9.65
CA ALA A 79 8.93 -5.12 -9.38
C ALA A 79 9.49 -4.44 -10.64
N SER A 80 10.20 -5.20 -11.48
CA SER A 80 10.77 -4.68 -12.73
C SER A 80 9.71 -4.22 -13.73
N ASP A 81 8.57 -4.92 -13.76
CA ASP A 81 7.39 -4.57 -14.56
C ASP A 81 6.74 -3.27 -14.12
N LEU A 82 6.84 -2.94 -12.82
CA LEU A 82 6.43 -1.64 -12.27
C LEU A 82 7.44 -0.51 -12.55
N GLY A 83 8.61 -0.83 -13.11
CA GLY A 83 9.65 0.12 -13.47
C GLY A 83 10.86 0.12 -12.54
N TRP A 84 10.83 -0.62 -11.42
CA TRP A 84 11.96 -0.69 -10.49
C TRP A 84 13.21 -1.29 -11.15
N ARG A 85 14.39 -0.81 -10.74
CA ARG A 85 15.68 -1.38 -11.13
C ARG A 85 16.54 -1.68 -9.91
N PRO A 86 17.39 -2.73 -9.94
CA PRO A 86 18.28 -3.04 -8.83
C PRO A 86 19.13 -1.84 -8.42
N GLY A 87 19.08 -1.52 -7.12
CA GLY A 87 19.77 -0.36 -6.54
C GLY A 87 18.88 0.86 -6.31
N GLU A 88 17.70 0.92 -6.93
CA GLU A 88 16.70 1.95 -6.66
C GLU A 88 15.82 1.60 -5.44
N ASP A 89 15.13 2.61 -4.91
CA ASP A 89 14.11 2.43 -3.89
C ASP A 89 12.89 1.71 -4.50
N LEU A 90 12.49 0.58 -3.92
CA LEU A 90 11.30 -0.14 -4.38
C LEU A 90 10.03 0.65 -4.11
N TRP A 91 9.97 1.42 -3.02
CA TRP A 91 8.75 2.12 -2.61
C TRP A 91 8.38 3.28 -3.52
N ASP A 92 9.29 3.74 -4.38
CA ASP A 92 8.97 4.68 -5.47
C ASP A 92 8.05 4.05 -6.53
N TYR A 93 8.02 2.72 -6.62
CA TYR A 93 7.25 1.96 -7.62
C TYR A 93 6.17 1.07 -6.99
N ALA A 94 6.44 0.52 -5.80
CA ALA A 94 5.59 -0.39 -5.06
C ALA A 94 5.61 -0.07 -3.55
N PRO A 95 4.89 0.99 -3.11
CA PRO A 95 4.87 1.39 -1.70
C PRO A 95 4.45 0.26 -0.76
N GLY A 96 5.19 0.07 0.32
CA GLY A 96 4.89 -0.95 1.35
C GLY A 96 5.22 -2.39 0.93
N LYS A 97 5.83 -2.60 -0.23
CA LYS A 97 6.27 -3.93 -0.69
C LYS A 97 7.72 -4.22 -0.35
N SER A 98 8.06 -5.51 -0.35
CA SER A 98 9.42 -6.05 -0.23
C SER A 98 9.71 -7.01 -1.39
N ILE A 99 10.97 -7.20 -1.75
CA ILE A 99 11.37 -8.20 -2.75
C ILE A 99 11.34 -9.60 -2.13
N GLY A 100 10.72 -10.57 -2.79
CA GLY A 100 10.78 -11.97 -2.37
C GLY A 100 10.04 -12.93 -3.29
N GLY A 101 10.38 -14.21 -3.19
CA GLY A 101 9.77 -15.29 -3.98
C GLY A 101 10.67 -15.81 -5.10
N ASP A 102 11.78 -15.13 -5.38
CA ASP A 102 12.73 -15.58 -6.39
C ASP A 102 13.51 -16.82 -5.94
N ILE A 103 13.97 -17.62 -6.91
CA ILE A 103 14.79 -18.81 -6.67
C ILE A 103 16.16 -18.42 -6.11
N PHE A 104 16.51 -18.99 -4.96
CA PHE A 104 17.88 -18.99 -4.45
C PHE A 104 18.59 -20.25 -4.95
N THR A 105 19.62 -20.10 -5.78
CA THR A 105 20.26 -21.25 -6.45
C THR A 105 21.07 -22.13 -5.51
N ASN A 106 21.51 -21.61 -4.35
CA ASN A 106 22.38 -22.30 -3.39
C ASN A 106 23.60 -22.97 -4.06
N SER A 107 24.21 -22.28 -5.04
CA SER A 107 25.34 -22.82 -5.83
C SER A 107 26.56 -23.15 -4.97
N GLU A 108 26.77 -22.39 -3.90
CA GLU A 108 27.87 -22.57 -2.94
C GLU A 108 27.59 -23.67 -1.90
N ARG A 109 26.38 -24.25 -1.91
CA ARG A 109 25.94 -25.32 -0.98
C ARG A 109 26.05 -24.94 0.49
N VAL A 110 25.84 -23.66 0.80
CA VAL A 110 25.79 -23.13 2.17
C VAL A 110 24.56 -23.60 2.93
N LEU A 111 23.48 -23.96 2.22
CA LEU A 111 22.29 -24.58 2.79
C LEU A 111 22.19 -26.09 2.46
N PRO A 112 21.52 -26.90 3.30
CA PRO A 112 21.41 -28.34 3.09
C PRO A 112 20.81 -28.72 1.74
N TYR A 113 21.55 -29.53 0.96
CA TYR A 113 21.10 -30.06 -0.31
C TYR A 113 20.28 -31.35 -0.15
N LYS A 114 19.23 -31.48 -0.96
CA LYS A 114 18.44 -32.71 -1.12
C LYS A 114 17.87 -32.73 -2.55
N ARG A 115 17.82 -33.91 -3.18
CA ARG A 115 17.26 -34.04 -4.53
C ARG A 115 15.79 -33.58 -4.54
N GLY A 116 15.46 -32.67 -5.46
CA GLY A 116 14.11 -32.08 -5.57
C GLY A 116 13.84 -30.91 -4.62
N ARG A 117 14.82 -30.55 -3.77
CA ARG A 117 14.72 -29.33 -2.96
C ARG A 117 14.99 -28.11 -3.83
N VAL A 118 14.10 -27.14 -3.70
CA VAL A 118 14.20 -25.81 -4.30
C VAL A 118 14.21 -24.82 -3.16
N TRP A 119 15.11 -23.84 -3.23
CA TRP A 119 15.22 -22.74 -2.28
C TRP A 119 14.70 -21.47 -2.94
N HIS A 120 14.03 -20.64 -2.14
CA HIS A 120 13.60 -19.30 -2.50
C HIS A 120 14.17 -18.31 -1.47
N GLU A 121 14.22 -17.04 -1.84
CA GLU A 121 14.66 -15.95 -0.97
C GLU A 121 13.62 -14.84 -0.83
N CYS A 122 13.67 -14.11 0.29
CA CYS A 122 12.96 -12.85 0.45
C CYS A 122 13.72 -11.87 1.35
N ASP A 123 13.53 -10.57 1.10
CA ASP A 123 14.07 -9.49 1.92
C ASP A 123 13.38 -9.42 3.28
N ILE A 124 14.14 -9.07 4.29
CA ILE A 124 13.66 -8.91 5.66
C ILE A 124 14.03 -7.52 6.17
N ASN A 125 13.22 -6.97 7.07
CA ASN A 125 13.39 -5.64 7.66
C ASN A 125 13.45 -4.49 6.63
N TYR A 126 12.93 -4.70 5.42
CA TYR A 126 12.89 -3.67 4.38
C TYR A 126 11.75 -2.67 4.63
N ASN A 127 12.09 -1.38 4.68
CA ASN A 127 11.18 -0.29 5.01
C ASN A 127 11.37 0.91 4.06
N GLY A 128 11.64 0.64 2.78
CA GLY A 128 11.99 1.64 1.77
C GLY A 128 13.50 1.93 1.69
N GLY A 129 13.90 2.67 0.66
CA GLY A 129 15.29 2.97 0.33
C GLY A 129 16.02 1.81 -0.33
N HIS A 130 17.33 1.74 -0.14
CA HIS A 130 18.16 0.64 -0.65
C HIS A 130 17.89 -0.66 0.13
N ARG A 131 17.88 -1.78 -0.59
CA ARG A 131 17.75 -3.12 0.01
C ARG A 131 18.93 -3.40 0.95
N GLY A 132 18.61 -3.87 2.16
CA GLY A 132 19.61 -4.24 3.19
C GLY A 132 20.23 -5.62 2.98
N ALA A 133 20.90 -6.12 4.02
CA ALA A 133 21.57 -7.44 4.03
C ALA A 133 20.66 -8.60 4.44
N ASP A 134 19.56 -8.31 5.15
CA ASP A 134 18.73 -9.31 5.80
C ASP A 134 17.88 -10.11 4.79
N ARG A 135 17.96 -11.44 4.87
CA ARG A 135 17.19 -12.34 4.00
C ARG A 135 16.69 -13.56 4.76
N LEU A 136 15.49 -14.01 4.43
CA LEU A 136 15.05 -15.38 4.70
C LEU A 136 15.21 -16.24 3.45
N LEU A 137 15.57 -17.50 3.68
CA LEU A 137 15.76 -18.55 2.70
C LEU A 137 14.84 -19.71 3.10
N TYR A 138 13.89 -20.06 2.24
CA TYR A 138 12.90 -21.09 2.54
C TYR A 138 12.85 -22.15 1.44
N SER A 139 12.75 -23.42 1.84
CA SER A 139 12.70 -24.53 0.92
C SER A 139 11.27 -24.96 0.62
N ASN A 140 11.05 -25.53 -0.56
CA ASN A 140 9.79 -26.19 -0.93
C ASN A 140 9.43 -27.40 -0.06
N ASP A 141 10.33 -27.84 0.82
CA ASP A 141 10.10 -28.94 1.77
C ASP A 141 10.19 -28.52 3.25
N GLY A 142 10.00 -27.21 3.53
CA GLY A 142 9.69 -26.69 4.85
C GLY A 142 10.87 -26.26 5.73
N LEU A 143 12.10 -26.21 5.19
CA LEU A 143 13.23 -25.64 5.92
C LEU A 143 13.24 -24.12 5.77
N ILE A 144 13.58 -23.40 6.84
CA ILE A 144 13.66 -21.93 6.83
C ILE A 144 14.92 -21.48 7.56
N TYR A 145 15.73 -20.66 6.90
CA TYR A 145 16.97 -20.07 7.40
C TYR A 145 16.98 -18.56 7.20
N GLY A 146 17.60 -17.81 8.12
CA GLY A 146 17.83 -16.37 7.98
C GLY A 146 19.31 -16.01 7.97
N THR A 147 19.67 -14.96 7.25
CA THR A 147 21.00 -14.33 7.20
C THR A 147 20.85 -12.82 7.40
N SER A 148 21.80 -12.21 8.10
CA SER A 148 21.91 -10.75 8.29
C SER A 148 23.22 -10.17 7.77
N ASP A 149 23.97 -10.96 7.02
CA ASP A 149 25.33 -10.68 6.58
C ASP A 149 25.52 -11.02 5.10
N HIS A 150 24.48 -10.80 4.29
CA HIS A 150 24.52 -11.06 2.84
C HIS A 150 24.94 -12.50 2.51
N TYR A 151 24.28 -13.48 3.12
CA TYR A 151 24.45 -14.92 2.85
C TYR A 151 25.77 -15.52 3.34
N GLU A 152 26.52 -14.85 4.23
CA GLU A 152 27.76 -15.39 4.82
C GLU A 152 27.47 -16.42 5.93
N THR A 153 26.52 -16.13 6.82
CA THR A 153 26.11 -17.05 7.89
C THR A 153 24.59 -17.19 7.96
N PHE A 154 24.14 -18.33 8.51
CA PHE A 154 22.73 -18.70 8.52
C PHE A 154 22.28 -19.19 9.89
N THR A 155 21.13 -18.70 10.34
CA THR A 155 20.40 -19.17 11.52
C THR A 155 19.16 -19.94 11.08
N ARG A 156 18.92 -21.12 11.64
CA ARG A 156 17.74 -21.93 11.31
C ARG A 156 16.53 -21.50 12.16
N TYR A 157 15.40 -21.31 11.50
CA TYR A 157 14.10 -21.04 12.13
C TYR A 157 13.23 -22.32 12.15
N TYR A 158 13.21 -23.04 11.02
CA TYR A 158 12.45 -24.30 10.84
C TYR A 158 13.24 -25.38 10.11
#